data_AF-A0A3B4ZXV7-F1
#
_entry.id   AF-A0A3B4ZXV7-F1
#
_cell.length_a   1.000
_cell.length_b   1.000
_cell.length_c   1.000
_cell.angle_alpha   90.00
_cell.angle_beta   90.00
_cell.angle_gamma   90.00
#
_symmetry.space_group_name_H-M   'P 1'
#
loop_
_entity.id
_entity.type
_entity.pdbx_description
1 polymer ?
#
loop_
_entity_poly.entity_id
_entity_poly.type
_entity_poly.pdbx_seq_one_letter_code
_entity_poly.pdbx_strand_id
1 'polypeptide(L)'
;MDIFFQFFIGWFAHPIFRGDYSEIMKKVVRERSLAAGLPESRLPEFTPEEVQRINGTHDFFGLNFYTTVVAFPVDFAVNDLSYDADRGIAFMYDRTWLESGSTWLQITPFGFRKILNFIKEEYGNPPVYVTENGISEKGAVDLNDDHRIYFYENYINAGLKARLLDGVDLRGYTAWSLMDNFEWASGFSERFGLFYVNRSDPNLPRIPKKSASRYTSIIKCNGFPDPALGPHECLTPDDGGNIINNSTHLKLMQMKTILFFVLKTFFVLQSYQKRHRVSSKLKIHLYFLLLYLSKFLNL
;
A
#
# COMPACT_ATOMS: atom_id res chain seq x y z
N MET A 1 15.50 14.87 8.76
CA MET A 1 14.94 13.59 8.29
C MET A 1 13.66 13.36 9.07
N ASP A 2 12.54 13.19 8.37
CA ASP A 2 11.20 13.16 8.97
C ASP A 2 11.01 11.84 9.75
N ILE A 3 10.90 11.96 11.08
CA ILE A 3 10.73 10.82 12.00
C ILE A 3 9.47 10.01 11.67
N PHE A 4 8.44 10.64 11.08
CA PHE A 4 7.26 9.92 10.61
C PHE A 4 7.62 8.87 9.56
N PHE A 5 8.32 9.24 8.48
CA PHE A 5 8.66 8.27 7.44
C PHE A 5 9.59 7.17 7.92
N GLN A 6 10.49 7.49 8.85
CA GLN A 6 11.45 6.52 9.38
C GLN A 6 10.80 5.47 10.29
N PHE A 7 9.79 5.85 11.06
CA PHE A 7 9.03 4.90 11.89
C PHE A 7 8.03 4.06 11.09
N PHE A 8 7.47 4.59 10.00
CA PHE A 8 6.52 3.86 9.17
C PHE A 8 7.19 3.04 8.06
N ILE A 9 7.88 3.70 7.13
CA ILE A 9 8.47 3.04 5.95
C ILE A 9 9.89 2.61 6.25
N GLY A 10 10.67 3.49 6.88
CA GLY A 10 12.08 3.26 7.20
C GLY A 10 12.30 2.05 8.10
N TRP A 11 11.34 1.68 8.96
CA TRP A 11 11.46 0.50 9.82
C TRP A 11 11.78 -0.76 9.00
N PHE A 12 11.11 -0.94 7.87
CA PHE A 12 11.32 -2.11 7.02
C PHE A 12 12.25 -1.81 5.84
N ALA A 13 12.13 -0.63 5.23
CA ALA A 13 12.91 -0.27 4.06
C ALA A 13 14.38 0.01 4.41
N HIS A 14 14.68 0.65 5.53
CA HIS A 14 16.05 1.04 5.85
C HIS A 14 16.97 -0.18 6.05
N PRO A 15 16.59 -1.26 6.77
CA PRO A 15 17.41 -2.47 6.82
C PRO A 15 17.67 -3.09 5.44
N ILE A 16 16.66 -3.13 4.57
CA ILE A 16 16.75 -3.79 3.26
C ILE A 16 17.59 -2.96 2.27
N PHE A 17 17.40 -1.64 2.23
CA PHE A 17 18.03 -0.75 1.24
C PHE A 17 19.31 -0.07 1.77
N ARG A 18 19.53 -0.04 3.09
CA ARG A 18 20.67 0.62 3.74
C ARG A 18 21.38 -0.26 4.79
N GLY A 19 20.86 -1.45 5.09
CA GLY A 19 21.51 -2.50 5.90
C GLY A 19 21.07 -2.61 7.36
N ASP A 20 20.74 -1.51 8.01
CA ASP A 20 20.35 -1.48 9.44
C ASP A 20 19.11 -0.59 9.64
N TYR A 21 18.53 -0.55 10.85
CA TYR A 21 17.53 0.45 11.21
C TYR A 21 18.08 1.87 11.07
N SER A 22 17.19 2.84 10.81
CA SER A 22 17.59 4.23 10.72
C SER A 22 18.17 4.73 12.06
N GLU A 23 19.20 5.58 12.00
CA GLU A 23 19.85 6.12 13.19
C GLU A 23 18.87 6.87 14.10
N ILE A 24 17.89 7.57 13.52
CA ILE A 24 16.86 8.27 14.29
C ILE A 24 15.96 7.31 15.08
N MET A 25 15.56 6.19 14.49
CA MET A 25 14.77 5.18 15.19
C MET A 25 15.57 4.53 16.33
N LYS A 26 16.81 4.11 16.06
CA LYS A 26 17.70 3.53 17.08
C LYS A 26 17.88 4.47 18.26
N LYS A 27 18.21 5.74 17.97
CA LYS A 27 18.42 6.79 18.98
C LYS A 27 17.17 7.00 19.83
N VAL A 28 16.03 7.26 19.21
CA VAL A 28 14.80 7.63 19.94
C VAL A 28 14.32 6.48 20.83
N VAL A 29 14.30 5.25 20.32
CA VAL A 29 13.87 4.09 21.14
C VAL A 29 14.85 3.83 22.27
N ARG A 30 16.17 4.01 22.05
CA ARG A 30 17.18 3.86 23.11
C ARG A 30 17.00 4.90 24.21
N GLU A 31 16.85 6.17 23.85
CA GLU A 31 16.65 7.28 24.80
C GLU A 31 15.40 7.09 25.64
N ARG A 32 14.28 6.68 25.02
CA ARG A 32 13.05 6.39 25.75
C ARG A 32 13.17 5.17 26.66
N SER A 33 13.86 4.13 26.20
CA SER A 33 14.11 2.94 27.04
C SER A 33 14.92 3.30 28.29
N LEU A 34 15.95 4.13 28.14
CA LEU A 34 16.72 4.67 29.27
C LEU A 34 15.88 5.52 30.21
N ALA A 35 15.07 6.43 29.66
CA ALA A 35 14.20 7.29 30.46
C ALA A 35 13.21 6.49 31.31
N ALA A 36 12.73 5.36 30.78
CA ALA A 36 11.86 4.42 31.49
C ALA A 36 12.61 3.49 32.48
N GLY A 37 13.91 3.70 32.69
CA GLY A 37 14.72 2.90 33.61
C GLY A 37 15.13 1.53 33.08
N LEU A 38 15.01 1.28 31.77
CA LEU A 38 15.45 0.02 31.16
C LEU A 38 16.96 0.07 30.88
N PRO A 39 17.71 -1.00 31.21
CA PRO A 39 19.15 -1.03 31.00
C PRO A 39 19.52 -1.03 29.51
N GLU A 40 18.68 -1.63 28.67
CA GLU A 40 18.89 -1.86 27.25
C GLU A 40 17.80 -1.22 26.40
N SER A 41 18.06 -1.07 25.09
CA SER A 41 17.05 -0.61 24.13
C SER A 41 15.95 -1.67 23.96
N ARG A 42 14.69 -1.23 23.84
CA ARG A 42 13.59 -2.11 23.41
C ARG A 42 13.66 -2.46 21.92
N LEU A 43 14.36 -1.67 21.11
CA LEU A 43 14.60 -1.99 19.70
C LEU A 43 15.74 -3.01 19.60
N PRO A 44 15.50 -4.20 19.03
CA PRO A 44 16.56 -5.18 18.82
C PRO A 44 17.64 -4.67 17.87
N GLU A 45 18.88 -5.10 18.07
CA GLU A 45 20.01 -4.76 17.21
C GLU A 45 20.36 -5.93 16.28
N PHE A 46 20.69 -5.59 15.04
CA PHE A 46 21.29 -6.53 14.09
C PHE A 46 22.79 -6.66 14.36
N THR A 47 23.32 -7.88 14.26
CA THR A 47 24.79 -8.05 14.23
C THR A 47 25.36 -7.53 12.91
N PRO A 48 26.67 -7.23 12.83
CA PRO A 48 27.30 -6.84 11.55
C PRO A 48 27.06 -7.85 10.42
N GLU A 49 27.05 -9.15 10.74
CA GLU A 49 26.76 -10.21 9.78
C GLU A 49 25.28 -10.20 9.33
N GLU A 50 24.35 -9.89 10.23
CA GLU A 50 22.92 -9.74 9.89
C GLU A 50 22.69 -8.50 9.01
N VAL A 51 23.34 -7.37 9.32
CA VAL A 51 23.33 -6.15 8.49
C VAL A 51 23.84 -6.44 7.08
N GLN A 52 25.00 -7.07 6.96
CA GLN A 52 25.58 -7.42 5.66
C GLN A 52 24.67 -8.36 4.87
N ARG A 53 23.98 -9.27 5.57
CA ARG A 53 23.10 -10.26 4.95
C ARG A 53 21.80 -9.66 4.40
N ILE A 54 21.26 -8.63 5.05
CA ILE A 54 19.97 -8.02 4.69
C ILE A 54 20.15 -6.87 3.70
N ASN A 55 21.28 -6.17 3.77
CA ASN A 55 21.56 -5.05 2.88
C ASN A 55 21.54 -5.49 1.40
N GLY A 56 20.75 -4.82 0.57
CA GLY A 56 20.66 -5.07 -0.86
C GLY A 56 19.81 -6.29 -1.23
N THR A 57 19.05 -6.88 -0.30
CA THR A 57 18.15 -8.01 -0.61
C THR A 57 16.85 -7.54 -1.26
N HIS A 58 16.94 -6.80 -2.36
CA HIS A 58 15.79 -6.26 -3.09
C HIS A 58 16.06 -6.14 -4.59
N ASP A 59 15.02 -6.39 -5.38
CA ASP A 59 15.03 -6.12 -6.84
C ASP A 59 14.23 -4.85 -7.19
N PHE A 60 13.25 -4.49 -6.35
CA PHE A 60 12.38 -3.34 -6.51
C PHE A 60 11.76 -2.92 -5.16
N PHE A 61 11.15 -1.73 -5.12
CA PHE A 61 10.38 -1.23 -3.99
C PHE A 61 8.88 -1.45 -4.23
N GLY A 62 8.24 -2.30 -3.42
CA GLY A 62 6.79 -2.49 -3.44
C GLY A 62 6.10 -1.46 -2.53
N LEU A 63 5.20 -0.65 -3.10
CA LEU A 63 4.50 0.41 -2.37
C LEU A 63 3.00 0.15 -2.30
N ASN A 64 2.47 0.05 -1.08
CA ASN A 64 1.05 0.24 -0.82
C ASN A 64 0.84 1.67 -0.34
N PHE A 65 0.04 2.46 -1.04
CA PHE A 65 -0.26 3.85 -0.65
C PHE A 65 -1.75 4.11 -0.77
N TYR A 66 -2.33 4.84 0.19
CA TYR A 66 -3.76 5.11 0.22
C TYR A 66 -4.07 6.56 0.58
N THR A 67 -3.49 7.05 1.69
CA THR A 67 -3.83 8.36 2.26
C THR A 67 -2.59 9.09 2.76
N THR A 68 -2.80 10.34 3.19
CA THR A 68 -1.82 11.20 3.84
C THR A 68 -2.36 11.60 5.20
N VAL A 69 -1.47 11.96 6.11
CA VAL A 69 -1.83 12.51 7.42
C VAL A 69 -1.10 13.83 7.66
N VAL A 70 -1.66 14.67 8.52
CA VAL A 70 -0.96 15.81 9.13
C VAL A 70 -0.37 15.32 10.44
N ALA A 71 0.96 15.17 10.47
CA ALA A 71 1.70 14.73 11.64
C ALA A 71 2.18 15.93 12.47
N PHE A 72 2.15 15.79 13.80
CA PHE A 72 2.64 16.79 14.75
C PHE A 72 3.27 16.11 15.97
N PRO A 73 4.31 16.72 16.57
CA PRO A 73 4.99 16.15 17.73
C PRO A 73 4.06 16.11 18.95
N VAL A 74 4.17 15.05 19.74
CA VAL A 74 3.47 14.88 21.02
C VAL A 74 4.41 14.30 22.06
N ASP A 75 4.39 14.89 23.24
CA ASP A 75 5.14 14.40 24.40
C ASP A 75 4.32 13.34 25.14
N PHE A 76 4.73 12.08 24.97
CA PHE A 76 4.13 10.95 25.70
C PHE A 76 4.81 10.76 27.05
N ALA A 77 4.07 10.19 28.00
CA ALA A 77 4.61 9.83 29.30
C ALA A 77 5.84 8.93 29.16
N VAL A 78 6.81 9.10 30.05
CA VAL A 78 8.07 8.34 30.04
C VAL A 78 7.83 6.83 30.15
N ASN A 79 6.82 6.43 30.93
CA ASN A 79 6.47 5.03 31.14
C ASN A 79 5.53 4.47 30.06
N ASP A 80 5.15 5.27 29.05
CA ASP A 80 4.44 4.77 27.88
C ASP A 80 5.45 4.13 26.92
N LEU A 81 5.50 2.81 26.91
CA LEU A 81 6.43 2.01 26.10
C LEU A 81 5.80 1.52 24.79
N SER A 82 4.76 2.20 24.32
CA SER A 82 4.10 1.89 23.05
C SER A 82 4.90 2.39 21.84
N TYR A 83 4.62 1.79 20.68
CA TYR A 83 5.16 2.25 19.39
C TYR A 83 4.79 3.71 19.09
N ASP A 84 3.58 4.13 19.46
CA ASP A 84 3.11 5.51 19.25
C ASP A 84 3.87 6.51 20.13
N ALA A 85 4.16 6.14 21.37
CA ALA A 85 4.99 6.93 22.25
C ALA A 85 6.45 7.00 21.76
N ASP A 86 6.95 5.92 21.14
CA ASP A 86 8.31 5.88 20.60
C ASP A 86 8.52 6.80 19.42
N ARG A 87 7.56 6.88 18.50
CA ARG A 87 7.65 7.82 17.37
C ARG A 87 7.42 9.27 17.80
N GLY A 88 6.86 9.54 18.98
CA GLY A 88 6.66 10.88 19.52
C GLY A 88 5.78 11.79 18.65
N ILE A 89 4.88 11.19 17.88
CA ILE A 89 4.05 11.88 16.89
C ILE A 89 2.59 11.48 17.11
N ALA A 90 1.68 12.43 17.06
CA ALA A 90 0.29 12.16 16.74
C ALA A 90 -0.01 12.65 15.32
N PHE A 91 -1.08 12.15 14.74
CA PHE A 91 -1.49 12.56 13.41
C PHE A 91 -2.99 12.75 13.33
N MET A 92 -3.42 13.59 12.40
CA MET A 92 -4.81 13.82 12.09
C MET A 92 -5.01 13.90 10.58
N TYR A 93 -6.27 13.85 10.16
CA TYR A 93 -6.66 14.10 8.78
C TYR A 93 -7.20 15.52 8.66
N ASP A 94 -6.79 16.22 7.61
CA ASP A 94 -7.36 17.53 7.32
C ASP A 94 -8.84 17.36 6.94
N ARG A 95 -9.72 18.10 7.61
CA ARG A 95 -11.18 18.00 7.41
C ARG A 95 -11.64 18.54 6.05
N THR A 96 -10.76 19.21 5.32
CA THR A 96 -11.02 19.67 3.94
C THR A 96 -10.79 18.58 2.90
N TRP A 97 -10.13 17.48 3.26
CA TRP A 97 -9.89 16.37 2.34
C TRP A 97 -11.15 15.51 2.19
N LEU A 98 -11.39 15.03 0.97
CA LEU A 98 -12.54 14.17 0.68
C LEU A 98 -12.40 12.84 1.41
N GLU A 99 -13.45 12.48 2.15
CA GLU A 99 -13.53 11.25 2.93
C GLU A 99 -13.89 10.04 2.04
N SER A 100 -13.87 8.85 2.63
CA SER A 100 -14.20 7.60 1.96
C SER A 100 -15.12 6.72 2.81
N GLY A 101 -15.37 5.49 2.38
CA GLY A 101 -16.06 4.49 3.21
C GLY A 101 -15.29 4.10 4.49
N SER A 102 -13.98 4.38 4.54
CA SER A 102 -13.09 4.08 5.65
C SER A 102 -12.69 5.37 6.37
N THR A 103 -12.85 5.42 7.69
CA THR A 103 -12.56 6.63 8.50
C THR A 103 -11.09 7.04 8.47
N TRP A 104 -10.19 6.11 8.15
CA TRP A 104 -8.75 6.35 8.07
C TRP A 104 -8.27 6.79 6.68
N LEU A 105 -9.14 6.83 5.67
CA LEU A 105 -8.73 7.02 4.27
C LEU A 105 -9.37 8.27 3.66
N GLN A 106 -8.52 9.17 3.18
CA GLN A 106 -8.85 10.46 2.61
C GLN A 106 -8.14 10.62 1.25
N ILE A 107 -8.80 11.28 0.31
CA ILE A 107 -8.25 11.47 -1.04
C ILE A 107 -7.17 12.55 -1.01
N THR A 108 -5.91 12.12 -1.14
CA THR A 108 -4.72 12.98 -1.01
C THR A 108 -3.67 12.66 -2.08
N PRO A 109 -3.97 12.84 -3.37
CA PRO A 109 -3.09 12.47 -4.49
C PRO A 109 -1.74 13.20 -4.44
N PHE A 110 -1.68 14.39 -3.85
CA PHE A 110 -0.42 15.12 -3.66
C PHE A 110 0.57 14.35 -2.76
N GLY A 111 0.07 13.63 -1.75
CA GLY A 111 0.89 12.83 -0.86
C GLY A 111 1.52 11.64 -1.58
N PHE A 112 0.82 11.07 -2.56
CA PHE A 112 1.33 9.98 -3.38
C PHE A 112 2.60 10.40 -4.17
N ARG A 113 2.57 11.57 -4.81
CA ARG A 113 3.76 12.13 -5.48
C ARG A 113 4.88 12.44 -4.48
N LYS A 114 4.55 12.96 -3.29
CA LYS A 114 5.55 13.24 -2.25
C LYS A 114 6.25 11.97 -1.77
N ILE A 115 5.52 10.89 -1.50
CA ILE A 115 6.14 9.66 -1.01
C ILE A 115 7.01 8.99 -2.07
N LEU A 116 6.61 9.04 -3.34
CA LEU A 116 7.42 8.54 -4.45
C LEU A 116 8.76 9.29 -4.56
N ASN A 117 8.75 10.61 -4.38
CA ASN A 117 9.97 11.42 -4.32
C ASN A 117 10.81 11.10 -3.08
N PHE A 118 10.18 10.93 -1.93
CA PHE A 118 10.89 10.49 -0.72
C PHE A 118 11.61 9.15 -0.94
N ILE A 119 10.92 8.14 -1.51
CA ILE A 119 11.53 6.84 -1.80
C ILE A 119 12.71 6.99 -2.76
N LYS A 120 12.56 7.83 -3.79
CA LYS A 120 13.63 8.14 -4.73
C LYS A 120 14.87 8.72 -4.04
N GLU A 121 14.69 9.76 -3.23
CA GLU A 121 15.77 10.46 -2.56
C GLU A 121 16.43 9.60 -1.47
N GLU A 122 15.63 8.91 -0.67
CA GLU A 122 16.07 8.15 0.50
C GLU A 122 16.75 6.83 0.12
N TYR A 123 16.30 6.16 -0.95
CA TYR A 123 16.74 4.80 -1.29
C TYR A 123 17.45 4.69 -2.65
N GLY A 124 17.83 5.83 -3.25
CA GLY A 124 18.65 5.84 -4.48
C GLY A 124 17.86 5.51 -5.75
N ASN A 125 16.61 5.98 -5.83
CA ASN A 125 15.70 5.79 -6.97
C ASN A 125 15.54 4.31 -7.42
N PRO A 126 15.18 3.39 -6.51
CA PRO A 126 14.95 2.01 -6.90
C PRO A 126 13.74 1.91 -7.85
N PRO A 127 13.64 0.84 -8.66
CA PRO A 127 12.41 0.55 -9.39
C PRO A 127 11.23 0.45 -8.42
N VAL A 128 10.16 1.22 -8.64
CA VAL A 128 8.97 1.22 -7.77
C VAL A 128 7.80 0.54 -8.48
N TYR A 129 7.15 -0.37 -7.77
CA TYR A 129 5.85 -0.94 -8.16
C TYR A 129 4.83 -0.59 -7.10
N VAL A 130 3.78 0.12 -7.49
CA VAL A 130 2.65 0.39 -6.60
C VAL A 130 1.81 -0.87 -6.57
N THR A 131 1.94 -1.62 -5.48
CA THR A 131 1.30 -2.92 -5.30
C THR A 131 -0.13 -2.81 -4.81
N GLU A 132 -0.48 -1.71 -4.16
CA GLU A 132 -1.87 -1.38 -3.81
C GLU A 132 -2.08 0.14 -3.78
N ASN A 133 -3.15 0.59 -4.43
CA ASN A 133 -3.72 1.93 -4.25
C ASN A 133 -5.22 1.86 -4.57
N GLY A 134 -6.06 2.39 -3.70
CA GLY A 134 -7.51 2.20 -3.80
C GLY A 134 -8.30 3.10 -2.86
N ILE A 135 -9.62 3.06 -3.01
CA ILE A 135 -10.57 3.86 -2.23
C ILE A 135 -11.81 3.03 -1.91
N SER A 136 -12.27 3.15 -0.67
CA SER A 136 -13.44 2.43 -0.19
C SER A 136 -14.73 3.23 -0.36
N GLU A 137 -15.82 2.49 -0.47
CA GLU A 137 -17.18 3.00 -0.29
C GLU A 137 -17.87 2.20 0.80
N LYS A 138 -18.80 2.85 1.52
CA LYS A 138 -19.61 2.26 2.58
C LYS A 138 -21.05 2.75 2.44
N GLY A 139 -22.01 1.96 2.95
CA GLY A 139 -23.44 2.25 2.80
C GLY A 139 -24.07 1.52 1.61
N ALA A 140 -25.05 2.15 0.95
CA ALA A 140 -25.75 1.57 -0.19
C ALA A 140 -24.78 1.23 -1.35
N VAL A 141 -25.10 0.18 -2.10
CA VAL A 141 -24.31 -0.19 -3.28
C VAL A 141 -24.59 0.81 -4.39
N ASP A 142 -23.54 1.48 -4.85
CA ASP A 142 -23.58 2.32 -6.05
C ASP A 142 -22.65 1.72 -7.10
N LEU A 143 -23.19 1.44 -8.28
CA LEU A 143 -22.39 0.99 -9.43
C LEU A 143 -21.83 2.17 -10.23
N ASN A 144 -22.35 3.39 -10.01
CA ASN A 144 -21.87 4.65 -10.57
C ASN A 144 -20.90 5.34 -9.59
N ASP A 145 -19.83 4.63 -9.26
CA ASP A 145 -18.81 4.99 -8.29
C ASP A 145 -17.85 6.10 -8.77
N ASP A 146 -18.41 7.29 -9.07
CA ASP A 146 -17.66 8.45 -9.59
C ASP A 146 -16.57 8.92 -8.62
N HIS A 147 -16.77 8.71 -7.32
CA HIS A 147 -15.74 8.96 -6.30
C HIS A 147 -14.50 8.09 -6.50
N ARG A 148 -14.69 6.82 -6.88
CA ARG A 148 -13.60 5.88 -7.18
C ARG A 148 -12.88 6.23 -8.47
N ILE A 149 -13.62 6.70 -9.48
CA ILE A 149 -13.04 7.26 -10.70
C ILE A 149 -12.13 8.44 -10.37
N TYR A 150 -12.65 9.42 -9.63
CA TYR A 150 -11.90 10.61 -9.24
C TYR A 150 -10.61 10.25 -8.50
N PHE A 151 -10.65 9.29 -7.57
CA PHE A 151 -9.46 8.80 -6.89
C PHE A 151 -8.41 8.25 -7.86
N TYR A 152 -8.78 7.27 -8.71
CA TYR A 152 -7.82 6.63 -9.61
C TYR A 152 -7.23 7.61 -10.62
N GLU A 153 -8.04 8.50 -11.19
CA GLU A 153 -7.54 9.51 -12.12
C GLU A 153 -6.49 10.41 -11.46
N ASN A 154 -6.77 10.90 -10.26
CA ASN A 154 -5.87 11.82 -9.58
C ASN A 154 -4.59 11.15 -9.08
N TYR A 155 -4.66 9.92 -8.55
CA TYR A 155 -3.49 9.21 -8.06
C TYR A 155 -2.59 8.71 -9.21
N ILE A 156 -3.18 8.17 -10.28
CA ILE A 156 -2.40 7.77 -11.47
C ILE A 156 -1.76 9.00 -12.10
N ASN A 157 -2.48 10.13 -12.22
CA ASN A 157 -1.90 11.38 -12.70
C ASN A 157 -0.77 11.89 -11.81
N ALA A 158 -0.89 11.78 -10.48
CA ALA A 158 0.17 12.13 -9.55
C ALA A 158 1.41 11.22 -9.70
N GLY A 159 1.22 9.91 -9.92
CA GLY A 159 2.28 8.96 -10.22
C GLY A 159 2.96 9.25 -11.57
N LEU A 160 2.20 9.60 -12.60
CA LEU A 160 2.72 10.03 -13.90
C LEU A 160 3.54 11.31 -13.78
N LYS A 161 3.10 12.29 -12.98
CA LYS A 161 3.88 13.48 -12.67
C LYS A 161 5.18 13.13 -11.94
N ALA A 162 5.15 12.22 -10.96
CA ALA A 162 6.36 11.74 -10.29
C ALA A 162 7.35 11.09 -11.28
N ARG A 163 6.85 10.28 -12.21
CA ARG A 163 7.68 9.61 -13.23
C ARG A 163 8.25 10.59 -14.25
N LEU A 164 7.39 11.41 -14.86
CA LEU A 164 7.73 12.23 -16.02
C LEU A 164 8.40 13.56 -15.64
N LEU A 165 8.00 14.18 -14.53
CA LEU A 165 8.49 15.49 -14.12
C LEU A 165 9.58 15.38 -13.05
N ASP A 166 9.47 14.40 -12.14
CA ASP A 166 10.43 14.26 -11.04
C ASP A 166 11.47 13.16 -11.26
N GLY A 167 11.34 12.33 -12.30
CA GLY A 167 12.29 11.26 -12.61
C GLY A 167 12.29 10.08 -11.64
N VAL A 168 11.16 9.81 -10.98
CA VAL A 168 10.96 8.59 -10.18
C VAL A 168 10.87 7.37 -11.11
N ASP A 169 11.59 6.28 -10.82
CA ASP A 169 11.51 5.02 -11.58
C ASP A 169 10.25 4.20 -11.23
N LEU A 170 9.07 4.78 -11.47
CA LEU A 170 7.78 4.12 -11.25
C LEU A 170 7.42 3.21 -12.41
N ARG A 171 7.47 1.88 -12.24
CA ARG A 171 7.35 0.89 -13.34
C ARG A 171 6.02 0.17 -13.40
N GLY A 172 5.20 0.21 -12.35
CA GLY A 172 3.91 -0.47 -12.36
C GLY A 172 2.96 0.02 -11.29
N TYR A 173 1.67 -0.27 -11.51
CA TYR A 173 0.57 0.16 -10.66
C TYR A 173 -0.54 -0.89 -10.67
N THR A 174 -0.93 -1.36 -9.49
CA THR A 174 -2.05 -2.31 -9.32
C THR A 174 -3.10 -1.75 -8.37
N ALA A 175 -4.30 -1.57 -8.92
CA ALA A 175 -5.48 -1.12 -8.19
C ALA A 175 -5.87 -2.08 -7.05
N TRP A 176 -6.11 -1.53 -5.85
CA TRP A 176 -6.80 -2.23 -4.78
C TRP A 176 -8.30 -1.86 -4.81
N SER A 177 -9.20 -2.75 -5.21
CA SER A 177 -8.95 -4.14 -5.59
C SER A 177 -9.67 -4.53 -6.87
N LEU A 178 -9.36 -5.72 -7.38
CA LEU A 178 -10.06 -6.25 -8.54
C LEU A 178 -11.57 -6.36 -8.26
N MET A 179 -11.98 -6.80 -7.07
CA MET A 179 -13.39 -7.00 -6.73
C MET A 179 -13.61 -6.86 -5.24
N ASP A 180 -14.84 -6.49 -4.84
CA ASP A 180 -15.21 -6.36 -3.43
C ASP A 180 -14.91 -7.67 -2.68
N ASN A 181 -14.13 -7.56 -1.60
CA ASN A 181 -13.59 -8.69 -0.86
C ASN A 181 -13.86 -8.52 0.66
N PHE A 182 -13.27 -9.37 1.48
CA PHE A 182 -13.36 -9.28 2.94
C PHE A 182 -12.29 -8.29 3.44
N GLU A 183 -12.72 -7.08 3.83
CA GLU A 183 -11.89 -5.99 4.30
C GLU A 183 -11.64 -6.13 5.81
N TRP A 184 -10.96 -7.22 6.20
CA TRP A 184 -10.43 -7.43 7.55
C TRP A 184 -11.49 -7.19 8.65
N ALA A 185 -11.21 -6.33 9.62
CA ALA A 185 -12.10 -6.00 10.73
C ALA A 185 -13.40 -5.31 10.28
N SER A 186 -13.42 -4.69 9.09
CA SER A 186 -14.63 -4.09 8.50
C SER A 186 -15.51 -5.12 7.79
N GLY A 187 -15.05 -6.38 7.67
CA GLY A 187 -15.78 -7.45 7.00
C GLY A 187 -16.13 -7.08 5.57
N PHE A 188 -17.41 -7.17 5.20
CA PHE A 188 -17.89 -6.79 3.86
C PHE A 188 -18.52 -5.39 3.80
N SER A 189 -18.40 -4.60 4.87
CA SER A 189 -19.07 -3.29 4.95
C SER A 189 -18.38 -2.22 4.11
N GLU A 190 -17.06 -2.32 3.94
CA GLU A 190 -16.23 -1.43 3.13
C GLU A 190 -15.85 -2.11 1.82
N ARG A 191 -16.05 -1.39 0.70
CA ARG A 191 -15.92 -1.93 -0.66
C ARG A 191 -14.86 -1.19 -1.45
N PHE A 192 -13.77 -1.88 -1.79
CA PHE A 192 -12.64 -1.34 -2.57
C PHE A 192 -12.65 -1.75 -4.05
N GLY A 193 -13.46 -2.72 -4.43
CA GLY A 193 -13.37 -3.37 -5.72
C GLY A 193 -13.80 -2.50 -6.89
N LEU A 194 -13.11 -2.65 -8.02
CA LEU A 194 -13.61 -2.21 -9.33
C LEU A 194 -14.88 -2.98 -9.74
N PHE A 195 -15.06 -4.20 -9.22
CA PHE A 195 -16.24 -5.03 -9.43
C PHE A 195 -16.97 -5.24 -8.11
N TYR A 196 -18.28 -4.97 -8.11
CA TYR A 196 -19.16 -5.33 -7.01
C TYR A 196 -19.37 -6.85 -6.97
N VAL A 197 -19.38 -7.43 -5.77
CA VAL A 197 -19.69 -8.86 -5.57
C VAL A 197 -21.04 -8.97 -4.88
N ASN A 198 -22.05 -9.50 -5.58
CA ASN A 198 -23.35 -9.75 -4.98
C ASN A 198 -23.26 -10.98 -4.06
N ARG A 199 -23.29 -10.74 -2.75
CA ARG A 199 -23.20 -11.80 -1.73
C ARG A 199 -24.55 -12.38 -1.33
N SER A 200 -25.66 -11.78 -1.76
CA SER A 200 -26.99 -12.34 -1.58
C SER A 200 -27.27 -13.49 -2.56
N ASP A 201 -26.53 -13.54 -3.68
CA ASP A 201 -26.54 -14.65 -4.63
C ASP A 201 -25.42 -15.66 -4.30
N PRO A 202 -25.73 -16.96 -4.09
CA PRO A 202 -24.73 -17.98 -3.82
C PRO A 202 -23.67 -18.15 -4.93
N ASN A 203 -23.96 -17.71 -6.15
CA ASN A 203 -23.01 -17.76 -7.27
C ASN A 203 -21.94 -16.66 -7.22
N LEU A 204 -22.07 -15.69 -6.31
CA LEU A 204 -21.14 -14.57 -6.12
C LEU A 204 -20.79 -13.87 -7.46
N PRO A 205 -21.79 -13.38 -8.22
CA PRO A 205 -21.51 -12.73 -9.49
C PRO A 205 -20.73 -11.43 -9.26
N ARG A 206 -19.78 -11.15 -10.17
CA ARG A 206 -18.96 -9.93 -10.21
C ARG A 206 -19.59 -8.98 -11.21
N ILE A 207 -20.07 -7.84 -10.74
CA ILE A 207 -20.75 -6.82 -11.55
C ILE A 207 -19.80 -5.62 -11.69
N PRO A 208 -19.42 -5.23 -12.92
CA PRO A 208 -18.50 -4.11 -13.11
C PRO A 208 -19.13 -2.81 -12.61
N LYS A 209 -18.37 -2.04 -11.83
CA LYS A 209 -18.72 -0.65 -11.52
C LYS A 209 -18.20 0.27 -12.63
N LYS A 210 -18.68 1.52 -12.68
CA LYS A 210 -18.26 2.52 -13.67
C LYS A 210 -16.74 2.75 -13.66
N SER A 211 -16.11 2.68 -12.50
CA SER A 211 -14.65 2.73 -12.36
C SER A 211 -13.90 1.61 -13.09
N ALA A 212 -14.47 0.40 -13.22
CA ALA A 212 -13.84 -0.68 -13.99
C ALA A 212 -13.69 -0.31 -15.47
N SER A 213 -14.75 0.26 -16.05
CA SER A 213 -14.73 0.76 -17.43
C SER A 213 -13.73 1.90 -17.59
N ARG A 214 -13.73 2.86 -16.66
CA ARG A 214 -12.79 3.99 -16.72
C ARG A 214 -11.33 3.57 -16.56
N TYR A 215 -11.04 2.68 -15.62
CA TYR A 215 -9.70 2.12 -15.42
C TYR A 215 -9.23 1.35 -16.66
N THR A 216 -10.14 0.63 -17.33
CA THR A 216 -9.87 -0.02 -18.62
C THR A 216 -9.48 0.99 -19.70
N SER A 217 -10.18 2.14 -19.80
CA SER A 217 -9.79 3.20 -20.73
C SER A 217 -8.40 3.75 -20.44
N ILE A 218 -8.06 4.00 -19.17
CA ILE A 218 -6.72 4.49 -18.80
C ILE A 218 -5.63 3.50 -19.23
N ILE A 219 -5.86 2.19 -19.04
CA ILE A 219 -4.94 1.15 -19.49
C ILE A 219 -4.83 1.13 -21.02
N LYS A 220 -5.97 1.08 -21.74
CA LYS A 220 -6.00 1.05 -23.21
C LYS A 220 -5.28 2.26 -23.82
N CYS A 221 -5.45 3.42 -23.22
CA CYS A 221 -4.84 4.66 -23.65
C CYS A 221 -3.41 4.88 -23.13
N ASN A 222 -2.90 3.97 -22.29
CA ASN A 222 -1.62 4.10 -21.61
C ASN A 222 -1.44 5.47 -20.90
N GLY A 223 -2.50 5.98 -20.28
CA GLY A 223 -2.53 7.29 -19.64
C GLY A 223 -3.82 8.06 -19.88
N PHE A 224 -3.71 9.40 -19.89
CA PHE A 224 -4.83 10.32 -20.06
C PHE A 224 -4.69 11.05 -21.40
N PRO A 225 -5.55 10.75 -22.39
CA PRO A 225 -5.60 11.52 -23.62
C PRO A 225 -5.92 12.99 -23.35
N ASP A 226 -5.28 13.90 -24.09
CA ASP A 226 -5.56 15.33 -24.00
C ASP A 226 -6.95 15.61 -24.60
N PRO A 227 -7.93 16.08 -23.80
CA PRO A 227 -9.26 16.38 -24.31
C PRO A 227 -9.27 17.51 -25.34
N ALA A 228 -8.24 18.37 -25.38
CA ALA A 228 -8.13 19.44 -26.37
C ALA A 228 -7.83 18.92 -27.79
N LEU A 229 -7.31 17.70 -27.92
CA LEU A 229 -7.00 17.07 -29.20
C LEU A 229 -8.20 16.32 -29.81
N GLY A 230 -9.37 16.39 -29.17
CA GLY A 230 -10.58 15.69 -29.59
C GLY A 230 -10.61 14.22 -29.14
N PRO A 231 -11.54 13.41 -29.67
CA PRO A 231 -11.66 11.99 -29.32
C PRO A 231 -10.39 11.23 -29.70
N HIS A 232 -9.72 10.66 -28.71
CA HIS A 232 -8.53 9.84 -28.94
C HIS A 232 -8.93 8.44 -29.42
N GLU A 233 -8.18 7.87 -30.38
CA GLU A 233 -8.46 6.56 -30.99
C GLU A 233 -8.61 5.44 -29.96
N CYS A 234 -7.76 5.36 -28.94
CA CYS A 234 -7.91 4.40 -27.83
C CYS A 234 -9.26 4.43 -27.08
N LEU A 235 -10.07 5.49 -27.24
CA LEU A 235 -11.40 5.64 -26.65
C LEU A 235 -12.52 5.23 -27.60
N THR A 236 -12.24 4.95 -28.87
CA THR A 236 -13.25 4.42 -29.78
C THR A 236 -13.64 3.01 -29.33
N PRO A 237 -14.94 2.68 -29.28
CA PRO A 237 -15.37 1.30 -29.11
C PRO A 237 -14.75 0.44 -30.21
N ASP A 238 -14.28 -0.76 -29.88
CA ASP A 238 -13.79 -1.69 -30.89
C ASP A 238 -14.97 -2.07 -31.81
N ASP A 239 -14.91 -1.68 -33.08
CA ASP A 239 -15.91 -2.00 -34.10
C ASP A 239 -15.88 -3.50 -34.42
N GLY A 240 -16.57 -4.32 -33.63
CA GLY A 240 -17.03 -5.66 -34.00
C GLY A 240 -15.98 -6.77 -34.11
N GLY A 241 -15.94 -7.65 -33.10
CA GLY A 241 -15.20 -8.91 -33.20
C GLY A 241 -15.42 -9.84 -32.00
N ASN A 242 -16.61 -10.44 -31.92
CA ASN A 242 -17.03 -11.42 -30.92
C ASN A 242 -17.02 -10.94 -29.46
N ILE A 243 -18.21 -10.97 -28.86
CA ILE A 243 -18.38 -11.11 -27.41
C ILE A 243 -17.57 -12.34 -27.01
N ILE A 244 -16.33 -12.14 -26.55
CA ILE A 244 -15.53 -13.17 -25.91
C ILE A 244 -16.39 -13.61 -24.73
N ASN A 245 -16.88 -14.85 -24.77
CA ASN A 245 -17.65 -15.46 -23.69
C ASN A 245 -17.07 -15.04 -22.34
N ASN A 246 -17.77 -14.16 -21.62
CA ASN A 246 -17.33 -13.44 -20.41
C ASN A 246 -17.01 -14.36 -19.21
N SER A 247 -17.06 -15.68 -19.40
CA SER A 247 -16.71 -16.70 -18.43
C SER A 247 -15.21 -17.02 -18.44
N THR A 248 -14.56 -17.12 -19.61
CA THR A 248 -13.20 -17.68 -19.72
C THR A 248 -12.11 -16.64 -19.46
N HIS A 249 -12.27 -15.42 -19.97
CA HIS A 249 -11.27 -14.36 -19.81
C HIS A 249 -11.24 -13.81 -18.36
N LEU A 250 -12.41 -13.72 -17.73
CA LEU A 250 -12.56 -13.34 -16.33
C LEU A 250 -12.02 -14.44 -15.39
N LYS A 251 -12.21 -15.72 -15.71
CA LYS A 251 -11.58 -16.85 -15.00
C LYS A 251 -10.06 -16.84 -15.13
N LEU A 252 -9.51 -16.49 -16.30
CA LEU A 252 -8.07 -16.42 -16.52
C LEU A 252 -7.43 -15.25 -15.74
N MET A 253 -8.08 -14.09 -15.69
CA MET A 253 -7.66 -12.96 -14.87
C MET A 253 -7.80 -13.26 -13.37
N GLN A 254 -8.93 -13.84 -12.93
CA GLN A 254 -9.11 -14.27 -11.54
C GLN A 254 -8.09 -15.31 -11.10
N MET A 255 -7.77 -16.31 -11.93
CA MET A 255 -6.72 -17.28 -11.62
C MET A 255 -5.34 -16.62 -11.51
N LYS A 256 -5.00 -15.66 -12.39
CA LYS A 256 -3.73 -14.94 -12.32
C LYS A 256 -3.63 -14.02 -11.10
N THR A 257 -4.72 -13.35 -10.72
CA THR A 257 -4.74 -12.50 -9.51
C THR A 257 -4.75 -13.33 -8.23
N ILE A 258 -5.54 -14.41 -8.14
CA ILE A 258 -5.52 -15.33 -6.99
C ILE A 258 -4.15 -16.00 -6.86
N LEU A 259 -3.53 -16.39 -7.99
CA LEU A 259 -2.16 -16.90 -7.97
C LEU A 259 -1.18 -15.81 -7.50
N PHE A 260 -1.34 -14.55 -7.90
CA PHE A 260 -0.52 -13.45 -7.39
C PHE A 260 -0.72 -13.22 -5.88
N PHE A 261 -1.94 -13.34 -5.34
CA PHE A 261 -2.20 -13.22 -3.90
C PHE A 261 -1.66 -14.41 -3.10
N VAL A 262 -1.90 -15.63 -3.56
CA VAL A 262 -1.34 -16.84 -2.95
C VAL A 262 0.17 -16.79 -3.01
N LEU A 263 0.78 -16.35 -4.13
CA LEU A 263 2.22 -16.12 -4.25
C LEU A 263 2.71 -14.90 -3.44
N LYS A 264 1.92 -13.86 -3.18
CA LYS A 264 2.33 -12.69 -2.36
C LYS A 264 2.54 -13.11 -0.90
N THR A 265 1.71 -14.01 -0.37
CA THR A 265 1.93 -14.65 0.94
C THR A 265 2.93 -15.81 0.84
N PHE A 266 2.84 -16.69 -0.16
CA PHE A 266 3.73 -17.87 -0.27
C PHE A 266 5.15 -17.55 -0.73
N PHE A 267 5.45 -16.64 -1.65
CA PHE A 267 6.84 -16.34 -2.05
C PHE A 267 7.56 -15.51 -1.00
N VAL A 268 6.88 -14.60 -0.29
CA VAL A 268 7.45 -13.95 0.90
C VAL A 268 7.76 -14.98 1.98
N LEU A 269 6.95 -16.04 2.14
CA LEU A 269 7.19 -17.09 3.12
C LEU A 269 8.14 -18.22 2.66
N GLN A 270 8.10 -18.63 1.39
CA GLN A 270 8.73 -19.85 0.87
C GLN A 270 10.07 -19.59 0.18
N SER A 271 10.27 -18.44 -0.49
CA SER A 271 11.62 -17.98 -0.88
C SER A 271 12.49 -17.75 0.35
N TYR A 272 11.84 -17.33 1.44
CA TYR A 272 12.42 -17.07 2.75
C TYR A 272 12.69 -18.36 3.55
N GLN A 273 11.77 -19.34 3.56
CA GLN A 273 11.96 -20.62 4.25
C GLN A 273 12.84 -21.64 3.49
N LYS A 274 12.85 -21.64 2.15
CA LYS A 274 13.47 -22.71 1.36
C LYS A 274 14.93 -22.44 0.95
N ARG A 275 15.43 -21.20 1.06
CA ARG A 275 16.86 -20.87 0.78
C ARG A 275 17.71 -20.57 2.01
N HIS A 276 17.13 -20.26 3.17
CA HIS A 276 17.91 -19.72 4.29
C HIS A 276 17.42 -20.18 5.65
N ARG A 277 18.29 -20.82 6.44
CA ARG A 277 18.14 -20.91 7.91
C ARG A 277 18.19 -19.49 8.47
N VAL A 278 17.04 -18.86 8.66
CA VAL A 278 16.94 -17.51 9.23
C VAL A 278 17.05 -17.59 10.76
N SER A 279 17.85 -16.67 11.31
CA SER A 279 17.98 -16.35 12.74
C SER A 279 16.61 -16.16 13.40
N SER A 280 16.44 -16.66 14.62
CA SER A 280 15.19 -16.59 15.40
C SER A 280 14.67 -15.15 15.59
N LYS A 281 15.53 -14.13 15.48
CA LYS A 281 15.18 -12.72 15.65
C LYS A 281 14.30 -12.14 14.53
N LEU A 282 14.51 -12.52 13.26
CA LEU A 282 13.69 -12.03 12.15
C LEU A 282 12.31 -12.74 12.09
N LYS A 283 12.25 -13.98 12.59
CA LYS A 283 10.98 -14.67 12.87
C LYS A 283 10.16 -13.91 13.90
N ILE A 284 10.79 -13.41 14.97
CA ILE A 284 10.12 -12.61 16.01
C ILE A 284 9.54 -11.30 15.44
N HIS A 285 10.19 -10.66 14.45
CA HIS A 285 9.68 -9.42 13.84
C HIS A 285 8.47 -9.66 12.92
N LEU A 286 8.47 -10.74 12.12
CA LEU A 286 7.26 -11.19 11.43
C LEU A 286 6.18 -11.66 12.43
N TYR A 287 6.58 -12.23 13.57
CA TYR A 287 5.69 -12.62 14.65
C TYR A 287 5.10 -11.39 15.37
N PHE A 288 5.80 -10.25 15.42
CA PHE A 288 5.25 -8.98 15.92
C PHE A 288 4.25 -8.38 14.95
N LEU A 289 4.48 -8.46 13.63
CA LEU A 289 3.46 -8.13 12.62
C LEU A 289 2.23 -9.04 12.79
N LEU A 290 2.45 -10.35 13.00
CA LEU A 290 1.40 -11.33 13.29
C LEU A 290 0.76 -11.16 14.67
N LEU A 291 1.45 -10.67 15.69
CA LEU A 291 0.92 -10.41 17.04
C LEU A 291 0.14 -9.10 17.11
N TYR A 292 0.57 -8.09 16.34
CA TYR A 292 -0.20 -6.88 16.11
C TYR A 292 -1.48 -7.20 15.33
N LEU A 293 -1.43 -8.19 14.41
CA LEU A 293 -2.60 -8.73 13.72
C LEU A 293 -3.39 -9.76 14.55
N SER A 294 -2.78 -10.50 15.48
CA SER A 294 -3.45 -11.57 16.26
C SER A 294 -4.12 -11.05 17.52
N LYS A 295 -3.72 -9.88 18.03
CA LYS A 295 -4.54 -9.13 19.01
C LYS A 295 -5.90 -8.71 18.44
N PHE A 296 -6.10 -8.79 17.11
CA PHE A 296 -7.39 -8.60 16.44
C PHE A 296 -8.15 -9.91 16.12
N LEU A 297 -7.58 -11.09 16.40
CA LEU A 297 -8.22 -12.40 16.13
C LEU A 297 -8.81 -13.07 17.39
N ASN A 298 -8.81 -12.39 18.53
CA ASN A 298 -9.44 -12.85 19.78
C ASN A 298 -10.63 -11.95 20.19
N LEU A 299 -11.44 -11.53 19.21
CA LEU A 299 -12.83 -11.06 19.37
C LEU A 299 -13.68 -11.59 18.22
#